data_AF-A0A3A0UJX8-F1
#
_entry.id   AF-A0A3A0UJX8-F1
#
_cell.length_a   1.000
_cell.length_b   1.000
_cell.length_c   1.000
_cell.angle_alpha   90.00
_cell.angle_beta   90.00
_cell.angle_gamma   90.00
#
_symmetry.space_group_name_H-M   'P 1'
#
loop_
_entity.id
_entity.type
_entity.pdbx_description
1 polymer ?
#
loop_
_entity_poly.entity_id
_entity_poly.type
_entity_poly.pdbx_seq_one_letter_code
_entity_poly.pdbx_strand_id
1 'polypeptide(L)'
;LHTNPMRILDCKIDKDKEAVKTAPRITEFLNETSKQYYADVKQHLDDLGVPYVEDPNLVRGLDYYTHTAFELMIDNPNYDGAITTLCGGGRYNGLLELLDGPHQTGIGFALSIERLLLALDEENIELDTEHDFDLFIVTMGEEADRYAVKLLNDLRRNGVKADKDYLQ
;
A
#
# COMPACT_ATOMS: atom_id res chain seq x y z
N LEU A 1 14.72 -4.01 24.03
CA LEU A 1 14.64 -5.34 24.68
C LEU A 1 13.97 -5.31 26.06
N HIS A 2 14.16 -4.29 26.91
CA HIS A 2 13.59 -4.28 28.27
C HIS A 2 12.10 -3.91 28.40
N THR A 3 11.43 -3.50 27.32
CA THR A 3 10.03 -3.01 27.36
C THR A 3 9.05 -3.84 26.53
N ASN A 4 9.49 -4.38 25.38
CA ASN A 4 8.66 -5.23 24.51
C ASN A 4 9.53 -6.32 23.85
N PRO A 5 9.48 -7.58 24.35
CA PRO A 5 10.21 -8.72 23.78
C PRO A 5 9.74 -9.13 22.37
N MET A 6 8.49 -8.83 21.98
CA MET A 6 7.95 -9.21 20.67
C MET A 6 8.65 -8.50 19.51
N ARG A 7 9.32 -7.37 19.76
CA ARG A 7 10.14 -6.68 18.76
C ARG A 7 11.30 -7.52 18.22
N ILE A 8 11.74 -8.53 18.97
CA ILE A 8 12.79 -9.45 18.53
C ILE A 8 12.26 -10.35 17.40
N LEU A 9 10.99 -10.75 17.49
CA LEU A 9 10.34 -11.60 16.51
C LEU A 9 10.01 -10.85 15.21
N ASP A 10 9.81 -9.53 15.28
CA ASP A 10 9.61 -8.63 14.12
C ASP A 10 10.95 -8.13 13.51
N CYS A 11 12.10 -8.55 14.06
CA CYS A 11 13.40 -8.05 13.62
C CYS A 11 13.91 -8.78 12.37
N LYS A 12 14.02 -8.06 11.24
CA LYS A 12 14.50 -8.61 9.96
C LYS A 12 15.92 -9.20 9.98
N ILE A 13 16.76 -8.78 10.92
CA ILE A 13 18.16 -9.25 11.06
C ILE A 13 18.23 -10.51 11.92
N ASP A 14 17.37 -10.60 12.94
CA ASP A 14 17.47 -11.61 13.98
C ASP A 14 16.45 -12.75 13.79
N LYS A 15 15.46 -12.59 12.91
CA LYS A 15 14.37 -13.56 12.66
C LYS A 15 14.86 -14.98 12.32
N ASP A 16 16.01 -15.09 11.66
CA ASP A 16 16.55 -16.38 11.19
C ASP A 16 17.48 -17.04 12.20
N LYS A 17 17.72 -16.40 13.36
CA LYS A 17 18.52 -17.00 14.44
C LYS A 17 17.78 -18.20 15.01
N GLU A 18 18.51 -19.28 15.29
CA GLU A 18 17.97 -20.51 15.91
C GLU A 18 17.17 -20.25 17.19
N ALA A 19 17.57 -19.22 17.97
CA ALA A 19 16.86 -18.81 19.18
C ALA A 19 15.45 -18.22 18.93
N VAL A 20 15.21 -17.67 17.73
CA VAL A 20 13.89 -17.15 17.32
C VAL A 20 13.00 -18.29 16.83
N LYS A 21 13.57 -19.32 16.19
CA LYS A 21 12.81 -20.48 15.69
C LYS A 21 12.13 -21.29 16.80
N THR A 22 12.68 -21.29 18.00
CA THR A 22 12.13 -21.97 19.18
C THR A 22 11.30 -21.06 20.09
N ALA A 23 11.11 -19.80 19.69
CA ALA A 23 10.34 -18.84 20.47
C ALA A 23 8.84 -19.24 20.53
N PRO A 24 8.16 -18.99 21.66
CA PRO A 24 6.72 -19.20 21.77
C PRO A 24 5.98 -18.35 20.74
N ARG A 25 4.98 -18.93 20.09
CA ARG A 25 4.16 -18.24 19.09
C ARG A 25 3.01 -17.52 19.77
N ILE A 26 2.78 -16.25 19.43
CA ILE A 26 1.69 -15.47 20.02
C ILE A 26 0.31 -16.12 19.80
N THR A 27 0.16 -16.86 18.70
CA THR A 27 -1.07 -17.61 18.35
C THR A 27 -1.43 -18.68 19.39
N GLU A 28 -0.46 -19.16 20.18
CA GLU A 28 -0.68 -20.14 21.26
C GLU A 28 -1.21 -19.50 22.55
N PHE A 29 -1.11 -18.17 22.67
CA PHE A 29 -1.46 -17.41 23.88
C PHE A 29 -2.71 -16.52 23.67
N LEU A 30 -3.46 -16.74 22.60
CA LEU A 30 -4.72 -16.05 22.38
C LEU A 30 -5.75 -16.47 23.44
N ASN A 31 -6.40 -15.49 24.07
CA ASN A 31 -7.57 -15.75 24.91
C ASN A 31 -8.79 -16.11 24.04
N GLU A 32 -9.87 -16.57 24.68
CA GLU A 32 -11.08 -17.02 23.96
C GLU A 32 -11.71 -15.92 23.08
N THR A 33 -11.72 -14.66 23.54
CA THR A 33 -12.21 -13.53 22.75
C THR A 33 -11.37 -13.32 21.49
N SER A 34 -10.03 -13.35 21.62
CA SER A 34 -9.12 -13.17 20.49
C SER A 34 -9.18 -14.35 19.51
N LYS A 35 -9.36 -15.59 20.01
CA LYS A 35 -9.57 -16.78 19.18
C LYS A 35 -10.86 -16.66 18.36
N GLN A 36 -11.96 -16.26 19.00
CA GLN A 36 -13.23 -16.08 18.31
C GLN A 36 -13.14 -14.96 17.26
N TYR A 37 -12.54 -13.82 17.61
CA TYR A 37 -12.32 -12.71 16.67
C TYR A 37 -11.53 -13.18 15.43
N TYR A 38 -10.47 -13.96 15.66
CA TYR A 38 -9.66 -14.50 14.56
C TYR A 38 -10.45 -15.49 13.70
N ALA A 39 -11.26 -16.36 14.31
CA ALA A 39 -12.15 -17.27 13.60
C ALA A 39 -13.20 -16.53 12.76
N ASP A 40 -13.80 -15.47 13.29
CA ASP A 40 -14.78 -14.64 12.58
C ASP A 40 -14.15 -13.96 11.35
N VAL A 41 -12.93 -13.43 11.48
CA VAL A 41 -12.19 -12.85 10.35
C VAL A 41 -11.94 -13.90 9.27
N LYS A 42 -11.49 -15.11 9.64
CA LYS A 42 -11.26 -16.19 8.69
C LYS A 42 -12.55 -16.61 7.99
N GLN A 43 -13.65 -16.75 8.74
CA GLN A 43 -14.95 -17.05 8.16
C GLN A 43 -15.39 -15.99 7.14
N HIS A 44 -15.18 -14.71 7.44
CA HIS A 44 -15.49 -13.64 6.49
C HIS A 44 -14.60 -13.69 5.23
N LEU A 45 -13.32 -14.04 5.36
CA LEU A 45 -12.45 -14.23 4.18
C LEU A 45 -12.93 -15.42 3.34
N ASP A 46 -13.32 -16.53 3.99
CA ASP A 46 -13.87 -17.72 3.34
C ASP A 46 -15.19 -17.40 2.61
N ASP A 47 -16.10 -16.69 3.27
CA ASP A 47 -17.40 -16.26 2.72
C ASP A 47 -17.23 -15.34 1.49
N LEU A 48 -16.17 -14.52 1.48
CA LEU A 48 -15.82 -13.63 0.37
C LEU A 48 -14.96 -14.32 -0.70
N GLY A 49 -14.53 -15.55 -0.48
CA GLY A 49 -13.65 -16.29 -1.38
C GLY A 49 -12.24 -15.69 -1.50
N VAL A 50 -11.77 -14.99 -0.46
CA VAL A 50 -10.44 -14.37 -0.43
C VAL A 50 -9.42 -15.40 0.08
N PRO A 51 -8.47 -15.88 -0.75
CA PRO A 51 -7.46 -16.82 -0.30
C PRO A 51 -6.49 -16.17 0.69
N TYR A 52 -6.09 -16.90 1.72
CA TYR A 52 -5.10 -16.46 2.70
C TYR A 52 -4.23 -17.62 3.18
N VAL A 53 -3.08 -17.27 3.76
CA VAL A 53 -2.17 -18.21 4.45
C VAL A 53 -1.98 -17.71 5.87
N GLU A 54 -2.20 -18.58 6.85
CA GLU A 54 -1.93 -18.26 8.26
C GLU A 54 -0.41 -18.33 8.51
N ASP A 55 0.23 -17.20 8.81
CA ASP A 55 1.63 -17.13 9.25
C ASP A 55 1.70 -16.83 10.76
N PRO A 56 1.98 -17.84 11.61
CA PRO A 56 2.12 -17.64 13.05
C PRO A 56 3.30 -16.73 13.46
N ASN A 57 4.23 -16.46 12.53
CA ASN A 57 5.39 -15.60 12.76
C ASN A 57 5.12 -14.14 12.37
N LEU A 58 3.98 -13.85 11.73
CA LEU A 58 3.59 -12.50 11.39
C LEU A 58 3.18 -11.74 12.67
N VAL A 59 4.16 -11.09 13.26
CA VAL A 59 4.01 -10.23 14.43
C VAL A 59 4.30 -8.79 14.06
N ARG A 60 3.73 -7.84 14.80
CA ARG A 60 4.05 -6.41 14.69
C ARG A 60 4.72 -5.95 15.97
N GLY A 61 5.87 -5.29 15.88
CA GLY A 61 6.68 -4.85 17.02
C GLY A 61 6.15 -3.63 17.77
N LEU A 62 4.97 -3.13 17.44
CA LEU A 62 4.36 -1.96 18.07
C LEU A 62 3.22 -2.40 18.98
N ASP A 63 3.31 -2.06 20.26
CA ASP A 63 2.45 -2.57 21.35
C ASP A 63 0.96 -2.23 21.19
N TYR A 64 0.63 -1.23 20.37
CA TYR A 64 -0.76 -0.86 20.09
C TYR A 64 -1.45 -1.79 19.08
N TYR A 65 -0.73 -2.70 18.41
CA TYR A 65 -1.36 -3.71 17.55
C TYR A 65 -2.07 -4.77 18.38
N THR A 66 -3.30 -5.12 17.98
CA THR A 66 -4.11 -6.14 18.65
C THR A 66 -4.88 -6.96 17.61
N HIS A 67 -5.26 -8.19 17.96
CA HIS A 67 -6.03 -9.08 17.09
C HIS A 67 -5.37 -9.28 15.70
N THR A 68 -6.03 -8.85 14.61
CA THR A 68 -5.60 -9.10 13.23
C THR A 68 -4.32 -8.35 12.86
N ALA A 69 -3.37 -9.09 12.30
CA ALA A 69 -2.29 -8.58 11.48
C ALA A 69 -2.32 -9.30 10.13
N PHE A 70 -2.04 -8.58 9.04
CA PHE A 70 -1.99 -9.18 7.71
C PHE A 70 -0.97 -8.48 6.81
N GLU A 71 -0.55 -9.20 5.77
CA GLU A 71 0.25 -8.71 4.66
C GLU A 71 -0.34 -9.22 3.35
N LEU A 72 -0.32 -8.37 2.33
CA LEU A 72 -0.51 -8.79 0.95
C LEU A 72 0.87 -8.81 0.30
N MET A 73 1.25 -9.98 -0.17
CA MET A 73 2.56 -10.26 -0.73
C MET A 73 2.43 -10.53 -2.23
N ILE A 74 3.44 -10.14 -2.99
CA ILE A 74 3.59 -10.55 -4.39
C ILE A 74 4.67 -11.64 -4.46
N ASP A 75 4.33 -12.73 -5.16
CA ASP A 75 5.23 -13.82 -5.50
C ASP A 75 5.56 -13.70 -6.98
N ASN A 76 6.66 -13.01 -7.30
CA ASN A 76 7.14 -12.88 -8.66
C ASN A 76 8.66 -13.15 -8.68
N PRO A 77 9.14 -14.09 -9.52
CA PRO A 77 10.52 -14.56 -9.53
C PRO A 77 11.54 -13.52 -10.01
N ASN A 78 11.09 -12.44 -10.66
CA ASN A 78 11.94 -11.34 -11.10
C ASN A 78 12.27 -10.36 -9.96
N TYR A 79 11.48 -10.35 -8.87
CA TYR A 79 11.92 -9.71 -7.64
C TYR A 79 13.10 -10.49 -7.07
N ASP A 80 14.16 -9.78 -6.70
CA ASP A 80 15.47 -10.27 -6.23
C ASP A 80 15.37 -11.30 -5.08
N GLY A 81 14.94 -12.52 -5.40
CA GLY A 81 14.81 -13.70 -4.54
C GLY A 81 13.85 -13.61 -3.35
N ALA A 82 13.03 -12.55 -3.21
CA ALA A 82 12.21 -12.34 -2.01
C ALA A 82 10.76 -12.00 -2.32
N ILE A 83 9.85 -12.82 -1.78
CA ILE A 83 8.44 -12.47 -1.59
C ILE A 83 8.38 -11.05 -1.02
N THR A 84 7.79 -10.13 -1.78
CA THR A 84 7.79 -8.71 -1.43
C THR A 84 6.44 -8.32 -0.85
N THR A 85 6.44 -7.77 0.37
CA THR A 85 5.24 -7.18 0.98
C THR A 85 4.83 -5.94 0.19
N LEU A 86 3.67 -5.99 -0.45
CA LEU A 86 3.07 -4.87 -1.18
C LEU A 86 2.26 -3.97 -0.25
N CYS A 87 1.48 -4.60 0.63
CA CYS A 87 0.61 -3.96 1.61
C CYS A 87 0.74 -4.67 2.96
N GLY A 88 0.68 -3.90 4.04
CA GLY A 88 0.68 -4.44 5.40
C GLY A 88 -0.27 -3.66 6.27
N GLY A 89 -0.97 -4.36 7.15
CA GLY A 89 -1.95 -3.75 8.03
C GLY A 89 -2.30 -4.59 9.23
N GLY A 90 -3.28 -4.10 9.98
CA GLY A 90 -3.80 -4.77 11.15
C GLY A 90 -4.67 -3.88 12.01
N ARG A 91 -5.25 -4.48 13.04
CA ARG A 91 -6.04 -3.79 14.05
C ARG A 91 -5.14 -3.19 15.11
N TYR A 92 -5.44 -1.97 15.54
CA TYR A 92 -4.74 -1.25 16.57
C TYR A 92 -5.73 -0.65 17.57
N ASN A 93 -5.59 -1.06 18.83
CA ASN A 93 -6.36 -0.52 19.95
C ASN A 93 -5.39 0.24 20.85
N GLY A 94 -5.80 1.38 21.39
CA GLY A 94 -4.95 2.19 22.26
C GLY A 94 -3.98 3.11 21.53
N LEU A 95 -3.90 3.08 20.18
CA LEU A 95 -3.11 4.05 19.41
C LEU A 95 -3.55 5.49 19.70
N LEU A 96 -4.86 5.75 19.78
CA LEU A 96 -5.35 7.09 20.12
C LEU A 96 -5.04 7.47 21.57
N GLU A 97 -5.04 6.51 22.50
CA GLU A 97 -4.71 6.78 23.91
C GLU A 97 -3.24 7.19 24.08
N LEU A 98 -2.33 6.62 23.27
CA LEU A 98 -0.93 7.06 23.20
C LEU A 98 -0.77 8.49 22.67
N LEU A 99 -1.81 9.04 22.04
CA LEU A 99 -1.85 10.39 21.47
C LEU A 99 -2.79 11.32 22.28
N ASP A 100 -3.07 10.98 23.55
CA ASP A 100 -4.00 11.71 24.44
C ASP A 100 -5.43 11.85 23.87
N GLY A 101 -5.82 10.91 23.01
CA GLY A 101 -7.12 10.83 22.36
C GLY A 101 -8.12 9.90 23.06
N PRO A 102 -9.33 9.74 22.51
CA PRO A 102 -10.36 8.89 23.08
C PRO A 102 -10.03 7.39 22.93
N HIS A 103 -10.60 6.55 23.79
CA HIS A 103 -10.55 5.09 23.66
C HIS A 103 -11.37 4.64 22.45
N GLN A 104 -10.72 4.53 21.30
CA GLN A 104 -11.30 4.02 20.06
C GLN A 104 -10.41 2.93 19.47
N THR A 105 -11.04 1.99 18.79
CA THR A 105 -10.37 0.90 18.07
C THR A 105 -10.31 1.21 16.59
N GLY A 106 -9.20 0.84 15.92
CA GLY A 106 -9.06 1.00 14.48
C GLY A 106 -8.50 -0.24 13.81
N ILE A 107 -8.76 -0.37 12.52
CA ILE A 107 -8.06 -1.29 11.63
C ILE A 107 -7.75 -0.52 10.35
N GLY A 108 -6.56 -0.75 9.81
CA GLY A 108 -6.11 -0.08 8.61
C GLY A 108 -4.92 -0.80 8.01
N PHE A 109 -4.49 -0.30 6.87
CA PHE A 109 -3.32 -0.79 6.17
C PHE A 109 -2.60 0.36 5.49
N ALA A 110 -1.35 0.11 5.11
CA ALA A 110 -0.57 0.99 4.26
C ALA A 110 -0.02 0.20 3.07
N LEU A 111 0.12 0.88 1.94
CA LEU A 111 0.68 0.36 0.70
C LEU A 111 1.70 1.36 0.17
N SER A 112 2.82 0.89 -0.38
CA SER A 112 3.78 1.74 -1.08
C SER A 112 3.40 1.85 -2.56
N ILE A 113 3.21 3.08 -3.03
CA ILE A 113 2.92 3.35 -4.43
C ILE A 113 4.11 2.94 -5.31
N GLU A 114 5.34 3.16 -4.84
CA GLU A 114 6.55 2.74 -5.55
C GLU A 114 6.60 1.22 -5.73
N ARG A 115 6.29 0.45 -4.68
CA ARG A 115 6.22 -1.02 -4.78
C ARG A 115 5.10 -1.49 -5.69
N LEU A 116 3.96 -0.80 -5.69
CA LEU A 116 2.86 -1.10 -6.60
C LEU A 116 3.23 -0.83 -8.06
N LEU A 117 3.85 0.31 -8.36
CA LEU A 117 4.31 0.62 -9.71
C LEU A 117 5.36 -0.38 -10.19
N LEU A 118 6.30 -0.77 -9.33
CA LEU A 118 7.26 -1.84 -9.63
C LEU A 118 6.56 -3.17 -9.89
N ALA A 119 5.51 -3.50 -9.11
CA ALA A 119 4.77 -4.75 -9.30
C ALA A 119 4.01 -4.76 -10.63
N LEU A 120 3.45 -3.62 -11.03
CA LEU A 120 2.81 -3.47 -12.34
C LEU A 120 3.81 -3.64 -13.47
N ASP A 121 4.99 -3.03 -13.36
CA ASP A 121 6.07 -3.14 -14.36
C ASP A 121 6.55 -4.59 -14.52
N GLU A 122 6.80 -5.29 -13.40
CA GLU A 122 7.25 -6.69 -13.41
C GLU A 122 6.20 -7.67 -13.96
N GLU A 123 4.91 -7.39 -13.75
CA GLU A 123 3.79 -8.16 -14.31
C GLU A 123 3.45 -7.73 -15.74
N ASN A 124 4.21 -6.80 -16.33
CA ASN A 124 3.96 -6.21 -17.66
C ASN A 124 2.54 -5.63 -17.80
N ILE A 125 2.04 -4.98 -16.75
CA ILE A 125 0.75 -4.30 -16.74
C ILE A 125 0.95 -2.84 -17.12
N GLU A 126 0.53 -2.48 -18.33
CA GLU A 126 0.55 -1.09 -18.79
C GLU A 126 -0.63 -0.31 -18.21
N LEU A 127 -0.33 0.90 -17.70
CA LEU A 127 -1.35 1.85 -17.27
C LEU A 127 -1.74 2.72 -18.46
N ASP A 128 -3.05 2.87 -18.69
CA ASP A 128 -3.57 3.83 -19.65
C ASP A 128 -3.34 5.27 -19.13
N THR A 129 -2.18 5.81 -19.49
CA THR A 129 -1.75 7.17 -19.10
C THR A 129 -1.58 8.07 -20.31
N GLU A 130 -2.28 7.83 -21.43
CA GLU A 130 -2.15 8.69 -22.60
C GLU A 130 -2.61 10.13 -22.27
N HIS A 131 -1.64 11.05 -22.26
CA HIS A 131 -1.84 12.49 -22.12
C HIS A 131 -1.74 13.14 -23.49
N ASP A 132 -2.60 12.72 -24.40
CA ASP A 132 -2.60 13.28 -25.74
C ASP A 132 -3.21 14.68 -25.77
N PHE A 133 -2.64 15.52 -26.63
CA PHE A 133 -3.26 16.77 -27.02
C PHE A 133 -4.37 16.48 -28.02
N ASP A 134 -5.54 17.07 -27.79
CA ASP A 134 -6.65 17.04 -28.73
C ASP A 134 -6.32 17.86 -30.00
N LEU A 135 -5.50 18.91 -29.84
CA LEU A 135 -5.20 19.87 -30.90
C LEU A 135 -3.84 20.55 -30.70
N PHE A 136 -3.00 20.57 -31.74
CA PHE A 136 -1.78 21.36 -31.78
C PHE A 136 -1.87 22.45 -32.85
N ILE A 137 -1.72 23.72 -32.46
CA ILE A 137 -1.85 24.88 -33.34
C ILE A 137 -0.47 25.20 -33.93
N VAL A 138 -0.35 25.08 -35.25
CA VAL A 138 0.82 25.53 -36.01
C VAL A 138 0.49 26.85 -36.72
N THR A 139 1.33 27.86 -36.53
CA THR A 139 1.09 29.23 -37.01
C THR A 139 2.11 29.64 -38.07
N MET A 140 1.67 30.48 -39.01
CA MET A 140 2.52 31.01 -40.08
C MET A 140 2.41 32.54 -40.11
N GLY A 141 3.46 33.21 -39.63
CA GLY A 141 3.53 34.66 -39.53
C GLY A 141 2.93 35.22 -38.23
N GLU A 142 3.35 36.42 -37.86
CA GLU A 142 3.05 37.02 -36.55
C GLU A 142 1.55 37.26 -36.29
N GLU A 143 0.76 37.51 -37.33
CA GLU A 143 -0.68 37.75 -37.17
C GLU A 143 -1.42 36.47 -36.76
N ALA A 144 -1.09 35.35 -37.41
CA ALA A 144 -1.62 34.04 -37.06
C ALA A 144 -1.18 33.62 -35.66
N ASP A 145 0.06 33.92 -35.28
CA ASP A 145 0.59 33.68 -33.94
C ASP A 145 -0.20 34.43 -32.85
N ARG A 146 -0.42 35.74 -33.05
CA ARG A 146 -1.21 36.57 -32.11
C ARG A 146 -2.66 36.09 -31.99
N TYR A 147 -3.25 35.57 -33.07
CA TYR A 147 -4.58 34.98 -33.04
C TYR A 147 -4.59 33.64 -32.28
N ALA A 148 -3.59 32.79 -32.52
CA ALA A 148 -3.47 31.48 -31.88
C ALA A 148 -3.40 31.59 -30.35
N VAL A 149 -2.81 32.65 -29.79
CA VAL A 149 -2.82 32.88 -28.33
C VAL A 149 -4.23 33.00 -27.77
N LYS A 150 -5.11 33.75 -28.45
CA LYS A 150 -6.52 33.92 -28.04
C LYS A 150 -7.28 32.60 -28.19
N LEU A 151 -7.14 31.97 -29.36
CA LEU A 151 -7.76 30.68 -29.66
C LEU A 151 -7.37 29.61 -28.62
N LEU A 152 -6.08 29.52 -28.30
CA LEU A 152 -5.54 28.56 -27.34
C LEU A 152 -6.13 28.76 -25.94
N ASN A 153 -6.26 30.01 -25.48
CA ASN A 153 -6.91 30.32 -24.21
C ASN A 153 -8.38 29.88 -24.21
N ASP A 154 -9.11 30.15 -25.29
CA ASP A 154 -10.52 29.79 -25.38
C ASP A 154 -10.71 28.26 -25.43
N LEU A 155 -9.87 27.54 -26.16
CA LEU A 155 -9.85 26.07 -26.19
C LEU A 155 -9.60 25.47 -24.80
N ARG A 156 -8.56 25.93 -24.10
CA ARG A 156 -8.23 25.47 -22.74
C ARG A 156 -9.35 25.74 -21.74
N ARG A 157 -10.01 26.91 -21.83
CA ARG A 157 -11.16 27.24 -20.97
C ARG A 157 -12.38 26.36 -21.22
N ASN A 158 -12.50 25.77 -22.40
CA ASN A 158 -13.57 24.83 -22.75
C ASN A 158 -13.14 23.36 -22.58
N GLY A 159 -12.02 23.09 -21.90
CA GLY A 159 -11.58 21.74 -21.57
C GLY A 159 -10.87 20.98 -22.70
N VAL A 160 -10.55 21.65 -23.82
CA VAL A 160 -9.76 21.05 -24.90
C VAL A 160 -8.28 21.09 -24.52
N LYS A 161 -7.61 19.94 -24.56
CA LYS A 161 -6.16 19.82 -24.37
C LYS A 161 -5.45 20.32 -25.63
N ALA A 162 -5.23 21.63 -25.71
CA ALA A 162 -4.56 22.25 -26.84
C ALA A 162 -3.22 22.88 -26.45
N ASP A 163 -2.30 22.92 -27.42
CA ASP A 163 -1.07 23.71 -27.36
C ASP A 163 -0.75 24.40 -28.69
N LYS A 164 0.21 25.31 -28.72
CA LYS A 164 0.69 25.97 -29.95
C LYS A 164 2.20 25.87 -30.10
N ASP A 165 2.71 26.02 -31.32
CA ASP A 165 4.12 26.26 -31.53
C ASP A 165 4.53 27.62 -30.91
N TYR A 166 5.72 27.73 -30.33
CA TYR A 166 6.22 28.98 -29.72
C TYR A 166 7.41 29.54 -30.51
N LEU A 167 7.46 29.31 -31.83
CA LEU A 167 8.61 29.62 -32.70
C LEU A 167 9.33 30.92 -32.28
N GLN A 168 10.61 30.78 -31.90
CA GLN A 168 11.57 31.88 -31.81
C GLN A 168 12.02 32.29 -33.21
#